data_AF-C4GJR9-F1
#
_entry.id   AF-C4GJR9-F1
#
_cell.length_a   1.000
_cell.length_b   1.000
_cell.length_c   1.000
_cell.angle_alpha   90.00
_cell.angle_beta   90.00
_cell.angle_gamma   90.00
#
_symmetry.space_group_name_H-M   'P 1'
#
loop_
_entity.id
_entity.type
_entity.pdbx_description
1 polymer ?
#
loop_
_entity_poly.entity_id
_entity_poly.type
_entity_poly.pdbx_seq_one_letter_code
_entity_poly.pdbx_strand_id
1 'polypeptide(L)'
;MAKNTPQTPTQPENEADKVEQSATTPEQEAQAALQAENAALQAEITALREANAALTAERNAAQAALLAAQQVAAQASATQPENPDADPRQAILACSADGVEFWRGGVLFNHEWQRIERAAVGEEAWQRIVNEPRLRIKAADEHGA
;
A
#
# COMPACT_ATOMS: atom_id res chain seq x y z
N MET A 1 30.05 101.49 -35.28
CA MET A 1 28.97 101.51 -36.31
C MET A 1 29.21 100.29 -37.20
N ALA A 2 28.30 99.36 -37.48
CA ALA A 2 26.88 99.20 -37.21
C ALA A 2 26.63 97.76 -36.70
N LYS A 3 25.67 97.62 -35.78
CA LYS A 3 25.23 96.35 -35.18
C LYS A 3 24.21 95.70 -36.11
N ASN A 4 24.41 94.41 -36.39
CA ASN A 4 23.47 93.56 -37.07
C ASN A 4 23.16 92.41 -36.12
N THR A 5 21.93 92.31 -35.61
CA THR A 5 21.46 91.03 -35.04
C THR A 5 19.94 90.95 -35.07
N PRO A 6 19.36 89.80 -35.48
CA PRO A 6 17.94 89.66 -35.78
C PRO A 6 17.08 89.26 -34.57
N GLN A 7 15.78 89.31 -34.84
CA GLN A 7 14.59 89.13 -33.99
C GLN A 7 14.62 87.96 -33.01
N THR A 8 14.11 88.24 -31.80
CA THR A 8 13.63 87.27 -30.81
C THR A 8 12.21 86.81 -31.17
N PRO A 9 11.91 85.51 -30.97
CA PRO A 9 10.70 85.19 -30.23
C PRO A 9 10.98 84.18 -29.08
N THR A 10 10.49 84.57 -27.90
CA THR A 10 10.07 83.80 -26.70
C THR A 10 9.21 82.59 -27.14
N GLN A 11 9.22 81.35 -26.61
CA GLN A 11 9.34 80.69 -25.26
C GLN A 11 9.16 79.14 -25.54
N PRO A 12 8.99 78.17 -24.59
CA PRO A 12 9.33 78.02 -23.16
C PRO A 12 10.06 76.68 -22.79
N GLU A 13 10.53 76.61 -21.54
CA GLU A 13 10.52 75.46 -20.61
C GLU A 13 11.18 74.11 -20.98
N ASN A 14 12.38 73.89 -20.45
CA ASN A 14 12.90 72.54 -20.12
C ASN A 14 13.06 72.42 -18.60
N GLU A 15 11.96 72.18 -17.89
CA GLU A 15 11.93 71.70 -16.49
C GLU A 15 11.36 70.27 -16.39
N ALA A 16 11.50 69.45 -17.44
CA ALA A 16 10.93 68.10 -17.48
C ALA A 16 11.94 66.96 -17.28
N ASP A 17 13.23 67.24 -17.09
CA ASP A 17 14.28 66.20 -17.16
C ASP A 17 14.67 65.57 -15.81
N LYS A 18 13.82 65.70 -14.77
CA LYS A 18 14.18 65.25 -13.41
C LYS A 18 13.20 64.27 -12.74
N VAL A 19 12.29 63.65 -13.48
CA VAL A 19 11.29 62.75 -12.88
C VAL A 19 11.05 61.47 -13.69
N GLU A 20 12.10 60.74 -14.10
CA GLU A 20 11.90 59.40 -14.70
C GLU A 20 12.84 58.31 -14.15
N GLN A 21 13.48 58.50 -12.99
CA GLN A 21 14.36 57.47 -12.42
C GLN A 21 13.74 56.57 -11.35
N SER A 22 12.43 56.61 -11.08
CA SER A 22 11.85 55.84 -9.97
C SER A 22 10.46 55.24 -10.20
N ALA A 23 10.05 54.99 -11.45
CA ALA A 23 8.82 54.25 -11.73
C ALA A 23 9.17 52.92 -12.41
N THR A 24 9.16 51.83 -11.65
CA THR A 24 9.10 50.47 -12.23
C THR A 24 7.86 50.42 -13.11
N THR A 25 8.04 50.16 -14.41
CA THR A 25 6.92 50.06 -15.33
C THR A 25 6.06 48.84 -14.96
N PRO A 26 4.74 48.85 -15.23
CA PRO A 26 3.85 47.72 -14.96
C PRO A 26 4.35 46.38 -15.56
N GLU A 27 5.11 46.47 -16.66
CA GLU A 27 5.78 45.34 -17.30
C GLU A 27 6.90 44.73 -16.45
N GLN A 28 7.68 45.54 -15.73
CA GLN A 28 8.71 45.03 -14.82
C GLN A 28 8.10 44.32 -13.61
N GLU A 29 6.99 44.83 -13.08
CA GLU A 29 6.27 44.19 -11.98
C GLU A 29 5.65 42.85 -12.41
N ALA A 30 5.04 42.79 -13.60
CA ALA A 30 4.52 41.56 -14.16
C ALA A 30 5.63 40.51 -14.40
N GLN A 31 6.81 40.95 -14.85
CA GLN A 31 7.93 40.06 -15.11
C GLN A 31 8.59 39.54 -13.82
N ALA A 32 8.64 40.36 -12.76
CA ALA A 32 9.07 39.93 -11.44
C ALA A 32 8.09 38.91 -10.83
N ALA A 33 6.77 39.11 -11.01
CA ALA A 33 5.76 38.15 -10.57
C ALA A 33 5.90 36.79 -11.26
N LEU A 34 6.11 36.78 -12.59
CA LEU A 34 6.34 35.55 -13.35
C LEU A 34 7.65 34.84 -12.94
N GLN A 35 8.70 35.58 -12.61
CA GLN A 35 9.95 34.98 -12.11
C GLN A 35 9.76 34.35 -10.73
N ALA A 36 9.02 35.02 -9.83
CA ALA A 36 8.70 34.49 -8.51
C ALA A 36 7.84 33.21 -8.62
N GLU A 37 6.86 33.19 -9.51
CA GLU A 37 6.02 32.01 -9.76
C GLU A 37 6.83 30.85 -10.35
N ASN A 38 7.72 31.11 -11.31
CA ASN A 38 8.61 30.08 -11.85
C ASN A 38 9.56 29.51 -10.78
N ALA A 39 10.08 30.36 -9.88
CA ALA A 39 10.91 29.90 -8.77
C ALA A 39 10.11 29.02 -7.79
N ALA A 40 8.86 29.41 -7.47
CA ALA A 40 7.97 28.62 -6.62
C ALA A 40 7.64 27.25 -7.24
N LEU A 41 7.31 27.21 -8.53
CA LEU A 41 7.04 25.97 -9.25
C LEU A 41 8.27 25.06 -9.33
N GLN A 42 9.47 25.62 -9.52
CA GLN A 42 10.71 24.83 -9.49
C GLN A 42 10.99 24.23 -8.11
N ALA A 43 10.71 24.98 -7.03
CA ALA A 43 10.82 24.46 -5.68
C ALA A 43 9.81 23.31 -5.44
N GLU A 44 8.57 23.46 -5.91
CA GLU A 44 7.55 22.41 -5.80
C GLU A 44 7.91 21.15 -6.59
N ILE A 45 8.40 21.30 -7.83
CA ILE A 45 8.88 20.17 -8.65
C ILE A 45 10.02 19.43 -7.92
N THR A 46 10.91 20.17 -7.25
CA THR A 46 12.02 19.57 -6.49
C THR A 46 11.49 18.78 -5.30
N ALA A 47 10.60 19.37 -4.50
CA ALA A 47 9.97 18.70 -3.37
C ALA A 47 9.17 17.44 -3.78
N LEU A 48 8.42 17.52 -4.88
CA LEU A 48 7.67 16.37 -5.42
C LEU A 48 8.58 15.26 -5.94
N ARG A 49 9.76 15.59 -6.50
CA ARG A 49 10.75 14.59 -6.92
C ARG A 49 11.36 13.88 -5.72
N GLU A 50 11.70 14.61 -4.66
CA GLU A 50 12.20 14.04 -3.41
C GLU A 50 11.17 13.13 -2.75
N ALA A 51 9.91 13.58 -2.67
CA ALA A 51 8.82 12.76 -2.14
C ALA A 51 8.60 11.48 -2.96
N ASN A 52 8.64 11.55 -4.30
CA ASN A 52 8.52 10.37 -5.15
C ASN A 52 9.70 9.40 -4.98
N ALA A 53 10.92 9.90 -4.78
CA ALA A 53 12.08 9.07 -4.51
C ALA A 53 11.92 8.32 -3.18
N ALA A 54 11.44 8.99 -2.13
CA ALA A 54 11.14 8.36 -0.84
C ALA A 54 10.06 7.28 -0.95
N LEU A 55 8.93 7.58 -1.58
CA LEU A 55 7.85 6.60 -1.80
C LEU A 55 8.31 5.39 -2.63
N THR A 56 9.18 5.61 -3.62
CA THR A 56 9.76 4.52 -4.40
C THR A 56 10.66 3.62 -3.55
N ALA A 57 11.46 4.20 -2.65
CA ALA A 57 12.28 3.45 -1.71
C ALA A 57 11.42 2.63 -0.74
N GLU A 58 10.36 3.23 -0.19
CA GLU A 58 9.41 2.54 0.70
C GLU A 58 8.70 1.38 -0.01
N ARG A 59 8.21 1.59 -1.24
CA ARG A 59 7.61 0.54 -2.06
C ARG A 59 8.58 -0.63 -2.28
N ASN A 60 9.83 -0.33 -2.62
CA ASN A 60 10.85 -1.37 -2.85
C ASN A 60 11.14 -2.16 -1.56
N ALA A 61 11.24 -1.49 -0.41
CA ALA A 61 11.43 -2.13 0.88
C ALA A 61 10.22 -3.03 1.24
N ALA A 62 9.00 -2.54 1.03
CA ALA A 62 7.79 -3.33 1.26
C ALA A 62 7.71 -4.56 0.34
N GLN A 63 8.10 -4.42 -0.92
CA GLN A 63 8.12 -5.54 -1.87
C GLN A 63 9.19 -6.58 -1.50
N ALA A 64 10.37 -6.15 -1.05
CA ALA A 64 11.40 -7.05 -0.52
C ALA A 64 10.92 -7.80 0.72
N ALA A 65 10.23 -7.11 1.64
CA ALA A 65 9.64 -7.72 2.83
C ALA A 65 8.56 -8.75 2.48
N LEU A 66 7.71 -8.46 1.49
CA LEU A 66 6.69 -9.39 1.00
C LEU A 66 7.32 -10.65 0.39
N LEU A 67 8.35 -10.50 -0.44
CA LEU A 67 9.07 -11.64 -1.02
C LEU A 67 9.75 -12.49 0.06
N ALA A 68 10.37 -11.85 1.06
CA ALA A 68 10.96 -12.56 2.19
C ALA A 68 9.90 -13.33 3.00
N ALA A 69 8.74 -12.71 3.26
CA ALA A 69 7.63 -13.37 3.95
C ALA A 69 7.09 -14.58 3.16
N GLN A 70 6.96 -14.46 1.83
CA GLN A 70 6.54 -15.57 0.97
C GLN A 70 7.56 -16.72 0.98
N GLN A 71 8.86 -16.41 0.98
CA GLN A 71 9.91 -17.43 1.08
C GLN A 71 9.91 -18.14 2.43
N VAL A 72 9.72 -17.40 3.53
CA VAL A 72 9.58 -17.98 4.88
C VAL A 72 8.34 -18.87 4.94
N ALA A 73 7.21 -18.44 4.39
CA ALA A 73 5.99 -19.25 4.33
C ALA A 73 6.21 -20.53 3.49
N ALA A 74 6.87 -20.43 2.33
CA ALA A 74 7.18 -21.60 1.50
C ALA A 74 8.13 -22.58 2.20
N GLN A 75 9.14 -22.08 2.93
CA GLN A 75 10.05 -22.91 3.72
C GLN A 75 9.36 -23.56 4.92
N ALA A 76 8.44 -22.84 5.58
CA ALA A 76 7.61 -23.40 6.65
C ALA A 76 6.71 -24.53 6.13
N SER A 77 6.13 -24.37 4.93
CA SER A 77 5.37 -25.44 4.28
C SER A 77 6.26 -26.63 3.88
N ALA A 78 7.51 -26.39 3.46
CA ALA A 78 8.45 -27.45 3.08
C ALA A 78 9.09 -28.19 4.27
N THR A 79 9.10 -27.58 5.46
CA THR A 79 9.60 -28.20 6.70
C THR A 79 8.49 -28.76 7.58
N GLN A 80 7.21 -28.52 7.23
CA GLN A 80 6.14 -29.37 7.72
C GLN A 80 6.43 -30.78 7.21
N PRO A 81 6.60 -31.78 8.10
CA PRO A 81 6.79 -33.14 7.63
C PRO A 81 5.51 -33.49 6.86
N GLU A 82 5.62 -33.62 5.54
CA GLU A 82 4.67 -34.43 4.79
C GLU A 82 4.72 -35.78 5.47
N ASN A 83 3.73 -36.06 6.31
CA ASN A 83 3.53 -37.39 6.82
C ASN A 83 3.29 -38.21 5.55
N PRO A 84 4.19 -39.11 5.13
CA PRO A 84 4.05 -39.84 3.88
C PRO A 84 2.86 -40.82 3.91
N ASP A 85 2.15 -40.87 5.04
CA ASP A 85 0.93 -41.63 5.33
C ASP A 85 -0.32 -40.72 5.43
N ALA A 86 -0.18 -39.41 5.18
CA ALA A 86 -1.31 -38.48 5.13
C ALA A 86 -2.00 -38.58 3.77
N ASP A 87 -2.69 -39.69 3.53
CA ASP A 87 -3.63 -39.75 2.42
C ASP A 87 -4.65 -38.60 2.60
N PRO A 88 -4.74 -37.63 1.67
CA PRO A 88 -5.75 -36.57 1.75
C PRO A 88 -7.18 -37.11 1.73
N ARG A 89 -7.37 -38.39 1.36
CA ARG A 89 -8.63 -39.13 1.43
C ARG A 89 -8.94 -39.69 2.81
N GLN A 90 -8.06 -39.50 3.79
CA GLN A 90 -8.27 -40.03 5.13
C GLN A 90 -9.59 -39.50 5.69
N ALA A 91 -10.51 -40.44 5.88
CA ALA A 91 -11.78 -40.19 6.52
C ALA A 91 -11.80 -40.86 7.88
N ILE A 92 -12.34 -40.15 8.87
CA ILE A 92 -12.65 -40.72 10.18
C ILE A 92 -14.15 -40.69 10.40
N LEU A 93 -14.62 -41.59 11.24
CA LEU A 93 -15.94 -41.47 11.84
C LEU A 93 -15.74 -40.89 13.23
N ALA A 94 -16.43 -39.79 13.55
CA ALA A 94 -16.44 -39.23 14.89
C ALA A 94 -17.86 -38.99 15.41
N CYS A 95 -18.05 -39.13 16.72
CA CYS A 95 -19.28 -38.72 17.41
C CYS A 95 -18.95 -38.20 18.82
N SER A 96 -19.90 -37.48 19.42
CA SER A 96 -19.79 -36.99 20.79
C SER A 96 -19.83 -38.15 21.79
N ALA A 97 -18.83 -38.24 22.67
CA ALA A 97 -18.75 -39.29 23.69
C ALA A 97 -19.88 -39.18 24.73
N ASP A 98 -20.28 -37.95 25.05
CA ASP A 98 -21.25 -37.64 26.11
C ASP A 98 -22.69 -37.55 25.57
N GLY A 99 -22.89 -37.69 24.25
CA GLY A 99 -24.19 -37.49 23.59
C GLY A 99 -24.66 -36.04 23.52
N VAL A 100 -23.86 -35.10 24.03
CA VAL A 100 -24.12 -33.65 23.97
C VAL A 100 -23.61 -33.08 22.65
N GLU A 101 -24.41 -32.22 22.03
CA GLU A 101 -24.03 -31.49 20.82
C GLU A 101 -22.77 -30.65 21.05
N PHE A 102 -21.82 -30.77 20.12
CA PHE A 102 -20.48 -30.27 20.34
C PHE A 102 -19.79 -29.87 19.04
N TRP A 103 -19.29 -28.63 19.00
CA TRP A 103 -18.65 -28.06 17.81
C TRP A 103 -17.12 -28.12 17.90
N ARG A 104 -16.49 -28.72 16.89
CA ARG A 104 -15.04 -28.63 16.67
C ARG A 104 -14.70 -28.59 15.20
N GLY A 105 -13.72 -27.75 14.85
CA GLY A 105 -13.23 -27.67 13.48
C GLY A 105 -14.29 -27.27 12.44
N GLY A 106 -15.33 -26.54 12.85
CA GLY A 106 -16.46 -26.18 11.97
C GLY A 106 -17.48 -27.30 11.73
N VAL A 107 -17.36 -28.44 12.41
CA VAL A 107 -18.29 -29.57 12.34
C VAL A 107 -19.05 -29.72 13.65
N LEU A 108 -20.36 -29.98 13.56
CA LEU A 108 -21.22 -30.25 14.71
C LEU A 108 -21.31 -31.77 14.95
N PHE A 109 -20.73 -32.21 16.06
CA PHE A 109 -20.82 -33.59 16.53
C PHE A 109 -22.02 -33.75 17.44
N ASN A 110 -22.88 -34.70 17.10
CA ASN A 110 -23.98 -35.17 17.91
C ASN A 110 -23.68 -36.61 18.38
N HIS A 111 -24.71 -37.35 18.77
CA HIS A 111 -24.58 -38.76 19.18
C HIS A 111 -24.44 -39.73 17.99
N GLU A 112 -24.53 -39.24 16.75
CA GLU A 112 -24.41 -40.05 15.54
C GLU A 112 -22.97 -40.03 15.01
N TRP A 113 -22.56 -41.15 14.40
CA TRP A 113 -21.27 -41.25 13.74
C TRP A 113 -21.30 -40.49 12.43
N GLN A 114 -20.50 -39.42 12.35
CA GLN A 114 -20.37 -38.62 11.14
C GLN A 114 -19.04 -38.90 10.47
N ARG A 115 -19.06 -39.08 9.14
CA ARG A 115 -17.85 -39.22 8.33
C ARG A 115 -17.28 -37.83 8.08
N ILE A 116 -16.03 -37.64 8.48
CA ILE A 116 -15.28 -36.40 8.29
C ILE A 116 -14.13 -36.71 7.37
N GLU A 117 -14.02 -35.95 6.29
CA GLU A 117 -12.88 -36.03 5.38
C GLU A 117 -11.86 -34.97 5.75
N ARG A 118 -10.59 -35.37 5.85
CA ARG A 118 -9.48 -34.47 6.18
C ARG A 118 -9.39 -33.29 5.21
N ALA A 119 -9.62 -33.54 3.92
CA ALA A 119 -9.65 -32.50 2.90
C ALA A 119 -10.80 -31.49 3.07
N ALA A 120 -11.94 -31.90 3.63
CA ALA A 120 -13.12 -31.04 3.77
C ALA A 120 -12.98 -30.05 4.94
N VAL A 121 -12.34 -30.46 6.03
CA VAL A 121 -12.15 -29.62 7.23
C VAL A 121 -10.81 -28.87 7.23
N GLY A 122 -9.82 -29.37 6.50
CA GLY A 122 -8.45 -28.83 6.49
C GLY A 122 -7.62 -29.30 7.69
N GLU A 123 -6.29 -29.25 7.54
CA GLU A 123 -5.35 -29.88 8.48
C GLU A 123 -5.48 -29.38 9.92
N GLU A 124 -5.65 -28.06 10.09
CA GLU A 124 -5.69 -27.45 11.41
C GLU A 124 -6.96 -27.83 12.20
N ALA A 125 -8.10 -27.93 11.51
CA ALA A 125 -9.36 -28.39 12.09
C ALA A 125 -9.34 -29.91 12.31
N TRP A 126 -8.76 -30.67 11.40
CA TRP A 126 -8.56 -32.12 11.52
C TRP A 126 -7.78 -32.48 12.78
N GLN A 127 -6.63 -31.83 13.01
CA GLN A 127 -5.82 -32.07 14.21
C GLN A 127 -6.59 -31.72 15.49
N ARG A 128 -7.41 -30.66 15.48
CA ARG A 128 -8.27 -30.31 16.63
C ARG A 128 -9.34 -31.36 16.90
N ILE A 129 -9.91 -31.96 15.85
CA ILE A 129 -10.91 -33.01 15.97
C ILE A 129 -10.26 -34.29 16.50
N VAL A 130 -9.15 -34.72 15.93
CA VAL A 130 -8.49 -35.99 16.32
C VAL A 130 -7.96 -35.96 17.75
N ASN A 131 -7.50 -34.80 18.22
CA ASN A 131 -6.96 -34.63 19.57
C ASN A 131 -8.03 -34.29 20.63
N GLU A 132 -9.32 -34.25 20.27
CA GLU A 132 -10.37 -33.85 21.19
C GLU A 132 -10.85 -35.03 22.06
N PRO A 133 -10.63 -35.00 23.38
CA PRO A 133 -10.99 -36.11 24.28
C PRO A 133 -12.50 -36.35 24.40
N ARG A 134 -13.32 -35.35 24.04
CA ARG A 134 -14.79 -35.47 24.08
C ARG A 134 -15.38 -36.17 22.86
N LEU A 135 -14.55 -36.46 21.85
CA LEU A 135 -14.98 -37.17 20.65
C LEU A 135 -14.52 -38.63 20.69
N ARG A 136 -15.43 -39.53 20.31
CA ARG A 136 -15.08 -40.92 20.00
C ARG A 136 -14.75 -40.98 18.53
N ILE A 137 -13.57 -41.44 18.20
CA ILE A 137 -13.06 -41.47 16.84
C ILE A 137 -12.68 -42.90 16.47
N LYS A 138 -13.02 -43.31 15.25
CA LYS A 138 -12.54 -44.55 14.64
C LYS A 138 -12.17 -44.30 13.18
N ALA A 139 -11.29 -45.14 12.64
CA ALA A 139 -11.03 -45.14 11.21
C ALA A 139 -12.35 -45.35 10.45
N ALA A 140 -12.58 -44.54 9.41
CA ALA A 140 -13.61 -44.89 8.46
C ALA A 140 -12.99 -45.96 7.55
N ASP A 141 -13.21 -47.24 7.88
CA ASP A 141 -12.73 -48.33 7.03
C ASP A 141 -13.15 -48.06 5.58
N GLU A 142 -12.19 -48.05 4.66
CA GLU A 142 -12.45 -47.95 3.22
C GLU A 142 -13.09 -49.24 2.64
N HIS A 143 -13.55 -50.16 3.49
CA HIS A 143 -14.14 -51.43 3.07
C HIS A 143 -15.56 -51.57 3.64
N GLY A 144 -16.52 -51.04 2.88
CA GLY A 144 -17.95 -51.24 3.09
C GLY A 144 -18.67 -51.47 1.77
N ALA A 145 -18.64 -52.74 1.32
CA ALA A 145 -19.44 -53.36 0.25
C ALA A 145 -19.18 -52.93 -1.20
#